data_AF-A0A524FAM7-F1
#
_entry.id   AF-A0A524FAM7-F1
#
_cell.length_a   1.000
_cell.length_b   1.000
_cell.length_c   1.000
_cell.angle_alpha   90.00
_cell.angle_beta   90.00
_cell.angle_gamma   90.00
#
_symmetry.space_group_name_H-M   'P 1'
#
loop_
_entity.id
_entity.type
_entity.pdbx_description
1 polymer ?
#
loop_
_entity_poly.entity_id
_entity_poly.type
_entity_poly.pdbx_seq_one_letter_code
_entity_poly.pdbx_strand_id
1 'polypeptide(L)'
;MPRCKSCGREIDDYQFKNYKGLCSDCIRVGKVGRGSFACFGALLLLIGIIVTSVGVMFLFTRPNTDELILLWTIGSLLLIIGGLLVYYGRK
;
A
#
# COMPACT_ATOMS: atom_id res chain seq x y z
N MET A 1 -28.08 -1.35 -24.16
CA MET A 1 -26.60 -1.32 -24.20
C MET A 1 -26.09 -1.47 -22.77
N PRO A 2 -25.10 -2.33 -22.50
CA PRO A 2 -24.53 -2.45 -21.15
C PRO A 2 -23.88 -1.12 -20.72
N ARG A 3 -23.99 -0.81 -19.42
CA ARG A 3 -23.40 0.39 -18.82
C ARG A 3 -22.34 0.02 -17.80
N CYS A 4 -21.30 0.86 -17.70
CA CYS A 4 -20.23 0.72 -16.73
C CYS A 4 -20.79 0.86 -15.30
N LYS A 5 -20.46 -0.10 -14.43
CA LYS A 5 -20.92 -0.09 -13.02
C LYS A 5 -20.40 1.08 -12.19
N SER A 6 -19.27 1.68 -12.57
CA SER A 6 -18.62 2.74 -11.79
C SER A 6 -19.02 4.14 -12.25
N CYS A 7 -19.08 4.39 -13.56
CA CYS A 7 -19.27 5.74 -14.11
C CYS A 7 -20.54 5.90 -14.96
N GLY A 8 -21.32 4.82 -15.16
CA GLY A 8 -22.58 4.87 -15.90
C GLY A 8 -22.47 5.06 -17.41
N ARG A 9 -21.26 5.24 -17.96
CA ARG A 9 -21.04 5.33 -19.42
C ARG A 9 -21.44 4.04 -20.12
N GLU A 10 -21.94 4.16 -21.35
CA GLU A 10 -22.17 3.01 -22.22
C GLU A 10 -20.84 2.32 -22.55
N ILE A 11 -20.86 0.99 -22.53
CA ILE A 11 -19.71 0.14 -22.79
C ILE A 11 -20.11 -0.97 -23.74
N ASP A 12 -19.20 -1.34 -24.62
CA ASP A 12 -19.43 -2.41 -25.59
C ASP A 12 -19.51 -3.78 -24.89
N ASP A 13 -20.19 -4.73 -25.53
CA ASP A 13 -20.34 -6.09 -25.01
C ASP A 13 -18.98 -6.79 -24.79
N TYR A 14 -17.98 -6.46 -25.60
CA TYR A 14 -16.60 -6.90 -25.42
C TYR A 14 -16.02 -6.40 -24.09
N GLN A 15 -16.20 -5.11 -23.79
CA GLN A 15 -15.75 -4.52 -22.54
C GLN A 15 -16.53 -5.10 -21.36
N PHE A 16 -17.84 -5.29 -21.48
CA PHE A 16 -18.64 -5.86 -20.41
C PHE A 16 -18.16 -7.26 -20.00
N LYS A 17 -17.86 -8.14 -20.97
CA LYS A 17 -17.37 -9.50 -20.73
C LYS A 17 -15.94 -9.54 -20.18
N ASN A 18 -15.01 -8.77 -20.76
CA ASN A 18 -13.60 -8.84 -20.38
C ASN A 18 -13.21 -7.99 -19.16
N TYR A 19 -13.95 -6.92 -18.90
CA TYR A 19 -13.66 -5.95 -17.83
C TYR A 19 -14.64 -6.02 -16.66
N LYS A 20 -15.36 -7.15 -16.51
CA LYS A 20 -16.33 -7.39 -15.43
C LYS A 20 -17.39 -6.29 -15.29
N GLY A 21 -17.79 -5.68 -16.41
CA GLY A 21 -18.74 -4.56 -16.44
C GLY A 21 -18.16 -3.19 -16.07
N LEU A 22 -16.85 -2.99 -16.17
CA LEU A 22 -16.18 -1.69 -16.05
C LEU A 22 -15.70 -1.18 -17.41
N CYS A 23 -15.64 0.14 -17.58
CA CYS A 23 -15.01 0.76 -18.76
C CYS A 23 -13.48 0.78 -18.62
N SER A 24 -12.80 0.96 -19.76
CA SER A 24 -11.34 1.07 -19.83
C SER A 24 -10.77 2.15 -18.91
N ASP A 25 -11.45 3.30 -18.82
CA ASP A 25 -11.01 4.44 -18.01
C ASP A 25 -11.03 4.09 -16.51
N CYS A 26 -12.13 3.51 -16.03
CA CYS A 26 -12.27 3.09 -14.63
C CYS A 26 -11.22 2.02 -14.26
N ILE A 27 -10.92 1.09 -15.16
CA ILE A 27 -9.85 0.12 -14.95
C ILE A 27 -8.48 0.79 -14.92
N ARG A 28 -8.23 1.75 -15.81
CA ARG A 28 -6.97 2.47 -15.87
C ARG A 28 -6.73 3.26 -14.58
N VAL A 29 -7.73 4.00 -14.11
CA VAL A 29 -7.66 4.73 -12.84
C VAL A 29 -7.43 3.78 -11.66
N GLY A 30 -8.15 2.65 -11.61
CA GLY A 30 -7.94 1.62 -10.58
C GLY A 30 -6.52 1.03 -10.58
N LYS A 31 -5.93 0.81 -11.77
CA LYS A 31 -4.53 0.34 -11.90
C LYS A 31 -3.50 1.38 -11.48
N VAL A 32 -3.72 2.66 -11.81
CA VAL A 32 -2.81 3.76 -11.40
C VAL A 32 -2.81 3.92 -9.88
N GLY A 33 -3.98 3.84 -9.23
CA GLY A 33 -4.08 3.88 -7.77
C GLY A 33 -3.29 2.75 -7.10
N ARG A 34 -3.40 1.51 -7.61
CA ARG A 34 -2.69 0.33 -7.07
C ARG A 34 -1.17 0.46 -7.14
N GLY A 35 -0.62 0.94 -8.27
CA GLY A 35 0.82 1.20 -8.39
C GLY A 35 1.31 2.25 -7.40
N SER A 36 0.50 3.28 -7.13
CA SER A 36 0.82 4.31 -6.13
C SER A 36 0.82 3.75 -4.69
N PHE A 37 -0.15 2.90 -4.33
CA PHE A 37 -0.16 2.22 -3.03
C PHE A 37 1.05 1.30 -2.82
N ALA A 38 1.51 0.61 -3.87
CA ALA A 38 2.71 -0.22 -3.78
C ALA A 38 3.97 0.61 -3.55
N CYS A 39 4.09 1.76 -4.23
CA CYS A 39 5.23 2.68 -4.04
C CYS A 39 5.23 3.29 -2.63
N PHE A 40 4.07 3.75 -2.16
CA PHE A 40 3.92 4.33 -0.83
C PHE A 40 4.17 3.28 0.27
N GLY A 41 3.68 2.05 0.08
CA GLY A 41 3.96 0.94 0.98
C GLY A 41 5.45 0.58 1.05
N ALA A 42 6.16 0.60 -0.09
CA ALA A 42 7.60 0.36 -0.12
C ALA A 42 8.39 1.44 0.62
N LEU A 43 7.96 2.70 0.53
CA LEU A 43 8.56 3.80 1.27
C LEU A 43 8.35 3.64 2.79
N LEU A 44 7.16 3.25 3.24
CA LEU A 44 6.90 2.96 4.66
C LEU A 44 7.74 1.78 5.18
N LEU A 45 7.95 0.74 4.36
CA LEU A 45 8.86 -0.36 4.71
C LEU A 45 10.29 0.14 4.93
N LEU A 46 10.82 0.97 4.03
CA LEU A 46 12.16 1.55 4.18
C LEU A 46 12.29 2.37 5.47
N ILE A 47 11.29 3.21 5.77
CA ILE A 47 11.27 3.98 7.02
C ILE A 47 11.23 3.03 8.23
N GLY A 48 10.39 1.99 8.21
CA GLY A 48 10.32 0.99 9.28
C GLY A 48 11.66 0.28 9.53
N ILE A 49 12.39 -0.07 8.46
CA ILE A 49 13.74 -0.67 8.56
C ILE A 49 14.75 0.31 9.19
N ILE A 50 14.70 1.58 8.80
CA ILE A 50 15.58 2.61 9.38
C ILE A 50 15.27 2.83 10.86
N VAL A 51 13.99 2.92 11.24
CA VAL A 51 13.59 3.10 12.65
C VAL A 51 14.01 1.92 13.50
N THR A 52 13.84 0.69 13.01
CA THR A 52 14.26 -0.52 13.73
C THR A 52 15.78 -0.63 13.85
N SER A 53 16.54 -0.29 12.81
CA SER A 53 18.01 -0.29 12.89
C SER A 53 18.55 0.77 13.86
N VAL A 54 17.93 1.95 13.90
CA VAL A 54 18.23 2.99 14.91
C VAL A 54 17.89 2.48 16.32
N GLY A 55 16.75 1.83 16.50
CA GLY A 55 16.38 1.21 17.78
C GLY A 55 17.40 0.18 18.27
N VAL A 56 17.98 -0.61 17.37
CA VAL A 56 19.09 -1.55 17.68
C VAL A 56 20.36 -0.81 18.07
N MET A 57 20.72 0.29 17.41
CA MET A 57 21.87 1.11 17.82
C MET A 57 21.66 1.75 19.20
N PHE A 58 20.43 2.18 19.50
CA PHE A 58 20.07 2.73 20.80
C PHE A 58 20.22 1.71 21.93
N LEU A 59 19.90 0.44 21.68
CA LEU A 59 20.09 -0.66 22.63
C LEU A 59 21.52 -0.75 23.18
N PHE A 60 22.51 -0.48 22.32
CA PHE A 60 23.92 -0.55 22.70
C PHE A 60 24.49 0.76 23.25
N THR A 61 23.78 1.89 23.10
CA THR A 61 24.29 3.23 23.45
C THR A 61 23.58 3.87 24.63
N ARG A 62 22.30 3.56 24.88
CA ARG A 62 21.54 4.08 26.02
C ARG A 62 20.55 3.03 26.58
N PRO A 63 20.50 2.82 27.90
CA PRO A 63 19.60 1.86 28.52
C PRO A 63 18.20 2.43 28.83
N ASN A 64 17.71 3.43 28.09
CA ASN A 64 16.35 3.93 28.29
C ASN A 64 15.35 2.95 27.65
N THR A 65 14.78 2.08 28.48
CA THR A 65 13.86 1.00 28.06
C THR A 65 12.59 1.52 27.40
N ASP A 66 12.04 2.65 27.89
CA ASP A 66 10.75 3.17 27.45
C ASP A 66 10.81 3.73 26.02
N GLU A 67 11.87 4.50 25.72
CA GLU A 67 12.13 5.01 24.36
C GLU A 67 12.34 3.87 23.37
N LEU A 68 12.95 2.77 23.83
CA LEU A 68 13.27 1.64 23.00
C LEU A 68 12.02 0.82 22.62
N ILE A 69 11.13 0.60 23.59
CA ILE A 69 9.81 -0.03 23.36
C ILE A 69 9.00 0.81 22.36
N LEU A 70 9.03 2.14 22.50
CA LEU A 70 8.34 3.05 21.60
C LEU A 70 8.90 3.00 20.17
N LEU A 71 10.23 2.98 20.00
CA LEU A 71 10.88 2.83 18.69
C LEU A 71 10.54 1.49 18.03
N TRP A 72 10.56 0.40 18.79
CA TRP A 72 10.25 -0.94 18.30
C TRP A 72 8.78 -1.08 17.88
N THR A 73 7.85 -0.54 18.67
CA THR A 73 6.42 -0.56 18.35
C THR A 73 6.11 0.26 17.10
N ILE A 74 6.65 1.48 16.97
CA ILE A 74 6.48 2.32 15.78
C ILE A 74 7.10 1.66 14.54
N GLY A 75 8.33 1.15 14.66
CA GLY A 75 9.02 0.46 13.57
C GLY A 75 8.22 -0.75 13.06
N SER A 76 7.71 -1.57 13.98
CA SER A 76 6.89 -2.74 13.66
C SER A 76 5.58 -2.36 12.97
N LEU A 77 4.90 -1.32 13.45
CA LEU A 77 3.67 -0.79 12.84
C LEU A 77 3.91 -0.31 11.41
N LEU A 78 4.99 0.44 11.17
CA LEU A 78 5.37 0.90 9.83
C LEU A 78 5.64 -0.26 8.88
N LEU A 79 6.29 -1.32 9.36
CA LEU A 79 6.55 -2.52 8.56
C LEU A 79 5.27 -3.26 8.19
N ILE A 80 4.33 -3.41 9.13
CA ILE A 80 3.05 -4.07 8.91
C ILE A 80 2.20 -3.27 7.91
N ILE A 81 2.05 -1.96 8.11
CA ILE A 81 1.25 -1.10 7.24
C ILE A 81 1.88 -1.02 5.85
N GLY A 82 3.20 -0.85 5.77
CA GLY A 82 3.94 -0.85 4.51
C GLY A 82 3.79 -2.16 3.75
N GLY A 83 3.91 -3.30 4.44
CA GLY A 83 3.71 -4.63 3.86
C GLY A 83 2.29 -4.85 3.31
N LEU A 84 1.27 -4.44 4.07
CA LEU A 84 -0.14 -4.51 3.64
C LEU A 84 -0.40 -3.65 2.40
N LEU A 85 0.16 -2.43 2.35
CA LEU A 85 0.02 -1.52 1.21
C LEU A 85 0.73 -2.03 -0.03
N VAL A 86 1.93 -2.62 0.11
CA VAL A 86 2.64 -3.28 -1.01
C VAL A 86 1.83 -4.47 -1.51
N TYR A 87 1.30 -5.30 -0.61
CA TYR A 87 0.49 -6.45 -0.96
C TYR A 87 -0.79 -6.04 -1.71
N TYR A 88 -1.50 -5.03 -1.20
CA TYR A 88 -2.71 -4.51 -1.82
C TYR A 88 -2.44 -3.80 -3.15
N GLY A 89 -1.34 -3.04 -3.23
CA GLY A 89 -0.95 -2.33 -4.44
C GLY A 89 -0.44 -3.25 -5.56
N ARG A 90 -0.03 -4.49 -5.24
CA ARG A 90 0.38 -5.50 -6.23
C ARG A 90 -0.76 -6.41 -6.71
N LYS A 91 -1.82 -6.58 -5.92
CA LYS A 91 -3.03 -7.36 -6.31
C LYS A 91 -4.01 -6.56 -7.15
#